data_AF-A0A099YTV9-F1
#
_entry.id   AF-A0A099YTV9-F1
#
_cell.length_a   1.000
_cell.length_b   1.000
_cell.length_c   1.000
_cell.angle_alpha   90.00
_cell.angle_beta   90.00
_cell.angle_gamma   90.00
#
_symmetry.space_group_name_H-M   'P 1'
#
loop_
_entity.id
_entity.type
_entity.pdbx_description
1 polymer ?
#
loop_
_entity_poly.entity_id
_entity_poly.type
_entity_poly.pdbx_seq_one_letter_code
_entity_poly.pdbx_strand_id
1 'polypeptide(L)'
;GIVLVAINPYEQLPIYEQDVIYAYSGQNMGDMDPHIFAVAEEAYKQMARDEKNQSIIVSGESGAGKTVSAKYAMRFFATVGGSASETNIEAKVLASSPIMEAIGNAKTTRNDNSSRFGKYIQIGFDKRYHIIGANMRTYLLEKSRVVSQVR
;
A
#
# COMPACT_ATOMS: atom_id res chain seq x y z
N GLY A 1 5.03 0.12 19.81
CA GLY A 1 3.63 -0.34 19.91
C GLY A 1 3.24 -1.07 18.63
N ILE A 2 2.03 -1.64 18.54
CA ILE A 2 1.59 -2.41 17.36
C ILE A 2 1.08 -1.56 16.19
N VAL A 3 0.86 -0.26 16.42
CA VAL A 3 0.34 0.68 15.42
C VAL A 3 1.47 1.61 14.97
N LEU A 4 1.64 1.76 13.66
CA LEU A 4 2.49 2.80 13.06
C LEU A 4 1.66 4.06 12.83
N VAL A 5 2.12 5.19 13.37
CA VAL A 5 1.57 6.52 13.06
C VAL A 5 2.40 7.15 11.96
N ALA A 6 1.76 7.51 10.85
CA ALA A 6 2.40 8.20 9.74
C ALA A 6 1.77 9.59 9.57
N ILE A 7 2.61 10.63 9.56
CA ILE A 7 2.20 12.02 9.35
C ILE A 7 2.59 12.40 7.92
N ASN A 8 1.64 12.94 7.15
CA ASN A 8 1.91 13.37 5.78
C ASN A 8 2.84 14.60 5.79
N PRO A 9 4.06 14.51 5.22
CA PRO A 9 5.02 15.61 5.23
C PRO A 9 4.70 16.69 4.19
N TYR A 10 3.83 16.41 3.21
CA TYR A 10 3.62 17.26 2.02
C TYR A 10 4.90 17.56 1.21
N GLU A 11 5.96 16.79 1.44
CA GLU A 11 7.26 16.89 0.77
C GLU A 11 7.75 15.48 0.39
N GLN A 12 8.55 15.40 -0.67
CA GLN A 12 9.24 14.16 -1.02
C GLN A 12 10.45 13.96 -0.11
N LEU A 13 10.45 12.87 0.66
CA LEU A 13 11.55 12.51 1.54
C LEU A 13 12.39 11.40 0.90
N PRO A 14 13.73 11.47 0.97
CA PRO A 14 14.64 10.44 0.43
C PRO A 14 14.74 9.21 1.35
N ILE A 15 13.59 8.69 1.82
CA ILE A 15 13.50 7.57 2.78
C ILE A 15 12.77 6.35 2.19
N TYR A 16 12.49 6.38 0.89
CA TYR A 16 11.73 5.33 0.18
C TYR A 16 12.52 4.69 -0.95
N GLU A 17 13.82 4.96 -1.02
CA GLU A 17 14.71 4.44 -2.04
C GLU A 17 15.05 2.96 -1.81
N GLN A 18 15.63 2.34 -2.83
CA GLN A 18 15.84 0.90 -2.87
C GLN A 18 16.84 0.41 -1.82
N ASP A 19 17.86 1.21 -1.52
CA ASP A 19 18.81 1.00 -0.43
C ASP A 19 18.10 0.96 0.94
N VAL A 20 17.13 1.85 1.16
CA VAL A 20 16.31 1.84 2.37
C VAL A 20 15.49 0.55 2.45
N ILE A 21 14.87 0.10 1.36
CA ILE A 21 14.13 -1.18 1.34
C ILE A 21 15.03 -2.34 1.80
N TYR A 22 16.23 -2.45 1.25
CA TYR A 22 17.17 -3.51 1.64
C TYR A 22 17.67 -3.37 3.08
N ALA A 23 17.81 -2.15 3.60
CA ALA A 23 18.18 -1.93 5.00
C ALA A 23 17.12 -2.47 5.98
N TYR A 24 15.82 -2.40 5.63
CA TYR A 24 14.74 -2.97 6.45
C TYR A 24 14.54 -4.47 6.25
N SER A 25 14.91 -5.02 5.10
CA SER A 25 14.74 -6.45 4.79
C SER A 25 15.49 -7.33 5.79
N GLY A 26 14.82 -8.35 6.35
CA GLY A 26 15.35 -9.29 7.33
C GLY A 26 15.40 -8.77 8.78
N GLN A 27 15.29 -7.46 9.00
CA GLN A 27 15.38 -6.86 10.33
C GLN A 27 14.13 -7.14 11.18
N ASN A 28 14.24 -7.03 12.50
CA ASN A 28 13.06 -7.05 13.37
C ASN A 28 12.49 -5.63 13.50
N MET A 29 11.18 -5.52 13.66
CA MET A 29 10.49 -4.23 13.76
C MET A 29 11.03 -3.30 14.86
N GLY A 30 11.59 -3.85 15.94
CA GLY A 30 12.14 -3.07 17.06
C GLY A 30 13.60 -2.63 16.90
N ASP A 31 14.31 -3.17 15.91
CA ASP A 31 15.74 -2.92 15.70
C ASP A 31 16.00 -1.76 14.72
N MET A 32 14.95 -1.29 14.05
CA MET A 32 14.99 -0.22 13.04
C MET A 32 14.07 0.93 13.42
N ASP A 33 14.32 2.11 12.82
CA ASP A 33 13.45 3.26 13.01
C ASP A 33 12.00 2.99 12.51
N PRO A 34 10.98 3.65 13.09
CA PRO A 34 9.60 3.47 12.66
C PRO A 34 9.40 3.84 11.19
N HIS A 35 9.07 2.84 10.37
CA HIS A 35 8.86 3.03 8.94
C HIS A 35 7.79 2.08 8.37
N ILE A 36 7.17 2.46 7.25
CA ILE A 36 6.18 1.60 6.59
C ILE A 36 6.79 0.29 6.09
N PHE A 37 8.09 0.30 5.79
CA PHE A 37 8.84 -0.90 5.42
C PHE A 37 9.00 -1.87 6.58
N ALA A 38 9.15 -1.39 7.83
CA ALA A 38 9.17 -2.27 9.00
C ALA A 38 7.83 -3.01 9.18
N VAL A 39 6.70 -2.34 8.92
CA VAL A 39 5.37 -2.97 8.94
C VAL A 39 5.21 -4.01 7.82
N ALA A 40 5.71 -3.68 6.62
CA ALA A 40 5.69 -4.60 5.49
C ALA A 40 6.57 -5.83 5.74
N GLU A 41 7.79 -5.64 6.26
CA GLU A 41 8.71 -6.71 6.62
C GLU A 41 8.14 -7.61 7.70
N GLU A 42 7.57 -7.05 8.76
CA GLU A 42 6.95 -7.85 9.82
C GLU A 42 5.80 -8.69 9.27
N ALA A 43 4.94 -8.13 8.41
CA ALA A 43 3.90 -8.89 7.74
C ALA A 43 4.49 -10.00 6.83
N TYR A 44 5.55 -9.72 6.08
CA TYR A 44 6.20 -10.72 5.22
C TYR A 44 6.81 -11.87 6.03
N LYS A 45 7.53 -11.55 7.12
CA LYS A 45 8.12 -12.53 8.05
C LYS A 45 7.05 -13.35 8.75
N GLN A 46 5.99 -12.73 9.26
CA GLN A 46 4.89 -13.45 9.91
C GLN A 46 4.13 -14.36 8.95
N MET A 47 3.92 -13.91 7.70
CA MET A 47 3.32 -14.75 6.66
C MET A 47 4.14 -16.03 6.45
N ALA A 48 5.46 -15.90 6.37
CA ALA A 48 6.35 -17.03 6.14
C ALA A 48 6.55 -17.93 7.37
N ARG A 49 6.62 -17.34 8.57
CA ARG A 49 6.84 -18.05 9.83
C ARG A 49 5.59 -18.80 10.29
N ASP A 50 4.43 -18.16 10.19
CA ASP A 50 3.18 -18.66 10.77
C ASP A 50 2.27 -19.33 9.72
N GLU A 51 2.70 -19.38 8.46
CA GLU A 51 1.96 -19.90 7.29
C GLU A 51 0.53 -19.34 7.19
N LYS A 52 0.38 -18.05 7.51
CA LYS A 52 -0.92 -17.37 7.58
C LYS A 52 -0.97 -16.15 6.69
N ASN A 53 -2.11 -15.97 6.02
CA ASN A 53 -2.40 -14.76 5.26
C ASN A 53 -2.39 -13.54 6.17
N GLN A 54 -1.81 -12.44 5.70
CA GLN A 54 -1.66 -11.19 6.45
C GLN A 54 -2.55 -10.09 5.88
N SER A 55 -2.75 -9.03 6.66
CA SER A 55 -3.49 -7.85 6.22
C SER A 55 -2.89 -6.59 6.82
N ILE A 56 -2.51 -5.65 5.96
CA ILE A 56 -2.09 -4.31 6.35
C ILE A 56 -3.29 -3.38 6.16
N ILE A 57 -3.78 -2.80 7.24
CA ILE A 57 -4.92 -1.89 7.25
C ILE A 57 -4.40 -0.47 7.39
N VAL A 58 -4.64 0.36 6.37
CA VAL A 58 -4.26 1.78 6.37
C VAL A 58 -5.51 2.63 6.52
N SER A 59 -5.65 3.30 7.66
CA SER A 59 -6.79 4.16 7.99
C SER A 59 -6.36 5.62 8.17
N GLY A 60 -7.34 6.53 8.22
CA GLY A 60 -7.11 7.97 8.37
C GLY A 60 -8.04 8.81 7.51
N GLU A 61 -8.05 10.11 7.76
CA GLU A 61 -8.88 11.06 7.03
C GLU A 61 -8.45 11.20 5.56
N SER A 62 -9.31 11.84 4.74
CA SER A 62 -8.97 12.15 3.36
C SER A 62 -7.74 13.06 3.31
N GLY A 63 -6.74 12.72 2.49
CA GLY A 63 -5.47 13.47 2.41
C GLY A 63 -4.39 13.03 3.41
N ALA A 64 -4.69 12.13 4.35
CA ALA A 64 -3.71 11.67 5.36
C ALA A 64 -2.55 10.81 4.83
N GLY A 65 -2.48 10.52 3.52
CA GLY A 65 -1.41 9.72 2.92
C GLY A 65 -1.68 8.22 2.78
N LYS A 66 -2.91 7.75 3.04
CA LYS A 66 -3.27 6.31 2.97
C LYS A 66 -2.81 5.59 1.69
N THR A 67 -3.09 6.19 0.54
CA THR A 67 -2.73 5.63 -0.78
C THR A 67 -1.22 5.53 -0.96
N VAL A 68 -0.48 6.52 -0.45
CA VAL A 68 0.99 6.57 -0.51
C VAL A 68 1.60 5.50 0.39
N SER A 69 1.10 5.33 1.61
CA SER A 69 1.56 4.26 2.52
C SER A 69 1.31 2.87 1.93
N ALA A 70 0.12 2.63 1.36
CA ALA A 70 -0.19 1.38 0.68
C ALA A 70 0.75 1.13 -0.52
N LYS A 71 1.02 2.18 -1.32
CA LYS A 71 1.97 2.10 -2.44
C LYS A 71 3.37 1.65 -2.00
N TYR A 72 3.90 2.24 -0.93
CA TYR A 72 5.23 1.90 -0.44
C TYR A 72 5.30 0.50 0.18
N ALA A 73 4.26 0.05 0.89
CA ALA A 73 4.19 -1.33 1.37
C ALA A 73 4.21 -2.34 0.20
N MET A 74 3.49 -2.05 -0.91
CA MET A 74 3.50 -2.90 -2.10
C MET A 74 4.87 -2.91 -2.80
N ARG A 75 5.54 -1.75 -2.90
CA ARG A 75 6.91 -1.65 -3.46
C ARG A 75 7.90 -2.49 -2.66
N PHE A 76 7.78 -2.50 -1.33
CA PHE A 76 8.59 -3.34 -0.46
C PHE A 76 8.41 -4.83 -0.80
N PHE A 77 7.18 -5.33 -0.84
CA PHE A 77 6.91 -6.73 -1.19
C PHE A 77 7.42 -7.10 -2.58
N ALA A 78 7.28 -6.21 -3.57
CA ALA A 78 7.77 -6.46 -4.92
C ALA A 78 9.29 -6.59 -4.99
N THR A 79 10.00 -5.84 -4.14
CA THR A 79 11.46 -5.85 -4.10
C THR A 79 11.99 -7.07 -3.35
N VAL A 80 11.40 -7.41 -2.19
CA VAL A 80 11.88 -8.49 -1.32
C VAL A 80 11.36 -9.87 -1.76
N GLY A 81 10.07 -9.96 -2.12
CA GLY A 81 9.42 -11.20 -2.54
C GLY A 81 9.67 -11.54 -4.00
N GLY A 82 10.90 -11.35 -4.49
CA GLY A 82 11.38 -11.40 -5.88
C GLY A 82 10.44 -12.04 -6.90
N SER A 83 10.13 -11.32 -7.98
CA SER A 83 9.39 -11.93 -9.09
C SER A 83 10.34 -12.77 -9.94
N ALA A 84 9.97 -14.04 -10.21
CA ALA A 84 10.67 -14.89 -11.19
C ALA A 84 10.71 -14.31 -12.62
N SER A 85 9.99 -13.19 -12.86
CA SER A 85 10.17 -12.28 -13.99
C SER A 85 10.08 -10.84 -13.46
N GLU A 86 11.24 -10.27 -13.12
CA GLU A 86 11.39 -8.94 -12.56
C GLU A 86 10.47 -7.90 -13.23
N THR A 87 9.89 -6.99 -12.43
CA THR A 87 9.18 -5.73 -12.78
C THR A 87 7.68 -5.71 -13.14
N ASN A 88 7.02 -6.81 -13.53
CA ASN A 88 5.68 -6.66 -14.12
C ASN A 88 4.51 -6.49 -13.13
N ILE A 89 4.53 -7.14 -11.95
CA ILE A 89 3.36 -7.14 -11.05
C ILE A 89 3.26 -5.83 -10.27
N GLU A 90 4.39 -5.32 -9.74
CA GLU A 90 4.43 -3.99 -9.14
C GLU A 90 3.96 -2.93 -10.14
N ALA A 91 4.56 -2.91 -11.34
CA ALA A 91 4.20 -1.95 -12.37
C ALA A 91 2.70 -2.01 -12.72
N LYS A 92 2.11 -3.21 -12.82
CA LYS A 92 0.66 -3.38 -13.08
C LYS A 92 -0.21 -2.90 -11.92
N VAL A 93 0.16 -3.21 -10.68
CA VAL A 93 -0.60 -2.75 -9.50
C VAL A 93 -0.47 -1.25 -9.33
N LEU A 94 0.72 -0.67 -9.55
CA LEU A 94 0.93 0.78 -9.56
C LEU A 94 0.17 1.46 -10.70
N ALA A 95 0.20 0.88 -11.92
CA ALA A 95 -0.51 1.40 -13.09
C ALA A 95 -2.04 1.33 -12.94
N SER A 96 -2.56 0.45 -12.09
CA SER A 96 -3.99 0.44 -11.77
C SER A 96 -4.42 1.66 -10.94
N SER A 97 -3.50 2.29 -10.20
CA SER A 97 -3.86 3.40 -9.31
C SER A 97 -4.39 4.62 -10.07
N PRO A 98 -3.73 5.16 -11.10
CA PRO A 98 -4.29 6.25 -11.92
C PRO A 98 -5.67 5.96 -12.49
N ILE A 99 -5.92 4.72 -12.93
CA ILE A 99 -7.23 4.30 -13.46
C ILE A 99 -8.29 4.37 -12.37
N MET A 100 -7.99 3.79 -11.21
CA MET A 100 -8.91 3.77 -10.07
C MET A 100 -9.17 5.16 -9.49
N GLU A 101 -8.15 6.03 -9.50
CA GLU A 101 -8.30 7.42 -9.09
C GLU A 101 -9.20 8.18 -10.07
N ALA A 102 -9.02 8.00 -11.39
CA ALA A 102 -9.83 8.68 -12.40
C ALA A 102 -11.33 8.35 -12.30
N ILE A 103 -11.70 7.10 -11.96
CA ILE A 103 -13.10 6.67 -11.88
C ILE A 103 -13.71 6.72 -10.48
N GLY A 104 -12.88 6.80 -9.44
CA GLY A 104 -13.32 6.62 -8.05
C GLY A 104 -12.92 7.75 -7.10
N ASN A 105 -12.06 8.67 -7.53
CA ASN A 105 -11.73 9.85 -6.75
C ASN A 105 -12.53 11.07 -7.22
N ALA A 106 -12.67 12.05 -6.32
CA ALA A 106 -13.26 13.33 -6.64
C ALA A 106 -12.69 14.44 -5.75
N LYS A 107 -12.76 15.66 -6.27
CA LYS A 107 -12.58 16.86 -5.46
C LYS A 107 -13.72 17.00 -4.45
N THR A 108 -13.34 17.35 -3.23
CA THR A 108 -14.23 17.65 -2.11
C THR A 108 -13.80 18.98 -1.48
N THR A 109 -14.59 19.51 -0.55
CA THR A 109 -14.22 20.73 0.20
C THR A 109 -12.93 20.58 1.02
N ARG A 110 -12.48 19.35 1.32
CA ARG A 110 -11.31 19.07 2.18
C ARG A 110 -10.10 18.49 1.44
N ASN A 111 -10.29 17.93 0.25
CA ASN A 111 -9.24 17.26 -0.50
C ASN A 111 -9.59 17.26 -1.99
N ASP A 112 -8.65 17.70 -2.83
CA ASP A 112 -8.77 17.76 -4.28
C ASP A 112 -8.81 16.38 -4.96
N ASN A 113 -8.26 15.34 -4.32
CA ASN A 113 -8.22 13.98 -4.85
C ASN A 113 -8.69 12.94 -3.80
N SER A 114 -9.91 13.09 -3.30
CA SER A 114 -10.48 12.20 -2.28
C SER A 114 -11.02 10.92 -2.91
N SER A 115 -10.49 9.75 -2.53
CA SER A 115 -11.12 8.47 -2.88
C SER A 115 -12.50 8.34 -2.27
N ARG A 116 -13.48 7.96 -3.09
CA ARG A 116 -14.90 7.81 -2.74
C ARG A 116 -15.36 6.35 -2.77
N PHE A 117 -14.42 5.44 -2.54
CA PHE A 117 -14.60 4.00 -2.46
C PHE A 117 -13.48 3.41 -1.57
N GLY A 118 -13.74 2.24 -0.98
CA GLY A 118 -12.73 1.42 -0.33
C GLY A 118 -12.02 0.53 -1.35
N LYS A 119 -10.71 0.38 -1.21
CA LYS A 119 -9.87 -0.46 -2.08
C LYS A 119 -9.16 -1.52 -1.24
N TYR A 120 -9.28 -2.78 -1.64
CA TYR A 120 -8.56 -3.91 -1.07
C TYR A 120 -7.75 -4.57 -2.18
N ILE A 121 -6.43 -4.70 -1.96
CA ILE A 121 -5.52 -5.34 -2.91
C ILE A 121 -4.95 -6.56 -2.21
N GLN A 122 -5.20 -7.73 -2.80
CA GLN A 122 -4.62 -9.01 -2.38
C GLN A 122 -3.37 -9.25 -3.21
N ILE A 123 -2.23 -9.47 -2.57
CA ILE A 123 -1.00 -9.89 -3.24
C ILE A 123 -0.85 -11.39 -2.96
N GLY A 124 -0.73 -12.17 -4.03
CA GLY A 124 -0.54 -13.62 -3.96
C GLY A 124 0.94 -13.95 -3.95
N PHE A 125 1.34 -14.86 -3.06
CA PHE A 125 2.68 -15.41 -2.97
C PHE A 125 2.67 -16.93 -3.22
N ASP A 126 3.74 -17.46 -3.83
CA ASP A 126 3.94 -18.91 -3.93
C ASP A 126 4.52 -19.50 -2.63
N LYS A 127 4.79 -20.81 -2.63
CA LYS A 127 5.38 -21.53 -1.50
C LYS A 127 6.82 -21.12 -1.17
N ARG A 128 7.48 -20.39 -2.06
CA ARG A 128 8.81 -19.80 -1.86
C ARG A 128 8.72 -18.32 -1.51
N TYR A 129 7.51 -17.82 -1.25
CA TYR A 129 7.22 -16.44 -0.92
C TYR A 129 7.58 -15.44 -2.02
N HIS A 130 7.54 -15.88 -3.28
CA HIS A 130 7.63 -15.01 -4.44
C HIS A 130 6.25 -14.51 -4.88
N ILE A 131 6.16 -13.26 -5.34
CA ILE A 131 4.91 -12.72 -5.85
C ILE A 131 4.50 -13.44 -7.14
N ILE A 132 3.27 -13.97 -7.16
CA ILE A 132 2.65 -14.63 -8.32
C ILE A 132 1.53 -13.83 -8.97
N GLY A 133 0.97 -12.83 -8.27
CA GLY A 133 -0.10 -12.01 -8.82
C GLY A 133 -0.73 -11.08 -7.79
N ALA A 134 -1.72 -10.32 -8.25
CA ALA A 134 -2.55 -9.49 -7.40
C ALA A 134 -4.02 -9.50 -7.85
N ASN A 135 -4.94 -9.36 -6.88
CA ASN A 135 -6.36 -9.19 -7.13
C ASN A 135 -6.86 -7.94 -6.39
N MET A 136 -7.75 -7.18 -7.02
CA MET A 136 -8.31 -5.97 -6.42
C MET A 136 -9.82 -6.13 -6.22
N ARG A 137 -10.30 -5.75 -5.04
CA ARG A 137 -11.72 -5.61 -4.72
C ARG A 137 -12.02 -4.19 -4.29
N THR A 138 -13.16 -3.69 -4.73
CA THR A 138 -13.64 -2.35 -4.41
C THR A 138 -14.93 -2.42 -3.61
N TYR A 139 -15.10 -1.51 -2.66
CA TYR A 139 -16.23 -1.48 -1.75
C TYR A 139 -16.79 -0.07 -1.63
N LEU A 140 -18.08 0.05 -1.33
CA LEU A 140 -18.71 1.30 -0.88
C LEU A 140 -18.46 2.52 -1.80
N LEU A 141 -18.56 2.33 -3.12
CA LEU A 141 -18.51 3.44 -4.07
C LEU A 141 -19.65 4.43 -3.80
N GLU A 142 -19.34 5.72 -3.68
CA GLU A 142 -20.30 6.80 -3.44
C GLU A 142 -21.18 7.09 -4.67
N LYS A 143 -22.19 6.25 -4.91
CA LYS A 143 -23.08 6.35 -6.08
C LYS A 143 -23.83 7.68 -6.19
N SER A 144 -24.17 8.33 -5.06
CA SER A 144 -24.88 9.62 -5.06
C SER A 144 -24.11 10.72 -5.77
N ARG A 145 -22.76 10.67 -5.74
CA ARG A 145 -21.90 11.65 -6.40
C ARG A 145 -22.07 11.69 -7.92
N VAL A 146 -22.51 10.59 -8.52
CA VAL A 146 -22.73 10.49 -9.97
C VAL A 146 -23.80 11.49 -10.45
N VAL A 147 -24.82 11.74 -9.62
CA VAL A 147 -25.99 12.55 -10.02
C VAL A 147 -26.14 13.84 -9.23
N SER A 148 -25.38 14.03 -8.15
CA SER A 148 -25.48 15.20 -7.29
C SER A 148 -24.14 15.55 -6.65
N GLN A 149 -23.83 16.85 -6.61
CA GLN A 149 -22.66 17.38 -5.92
C GLN A 149 -23.08 18.56 -5.06
N VAL A 150 -22.62 18.58 -3.81
CA VAL A 150 -22.73 19.78 -2.96
C VAL A 150 -21.76 20.82 -3.54
N ARG A 151 -22.29 21.99 -3.89
CA ARG A 151 -21.49 23.13 -4.35
C ARG A 151 -20.64 23.68 -3.21
#